data_AF-A0A4R5IB81-F1
#
_entry.id   AF-A0A4R5IB81-F1
#
_cell.length_a   1.000
_cell.length_b   1.000
_cell.length_c   1.000
_cell.angle_alpha   90.00
_cell.angle_beta   90.00
_cell.angle_gamma   90.00
#
_symmetry.space_group_name_H-M   'P 1'
#
loop_
_entity.id
_entity.type
_entity.pdbx_description
1 polymer ?
#
loop_
_entity_poly.entity_id
_entity_poly.type
_entity_poly.pdbx_seq_one_letter_code
_entity_poly.pdbx_strand_id
1 'polypeptide(L)'
;MTSALAEHRAKMAALDAEVARKRADRDGAAASLEQIRASLPLVTKKNDMREELVKTGHIAETGLIETRLELINLKKELALQTNRLAEANAGLNAAHQQRAQAVAEFTARNSAELAEESRKAATAELELVKATQRRDLQILRAPIDGVVQQLAVTTVGGVVTQAQPVAIVVPENTALEVDAQVQNKDIGYVKPGQRVITKVETFDFTRFGYIE
;
A
#
# COMPACT_ATOMS: atom_id res chain seq x y z
N MET A 1 -5.07 -13.05 -6.43
CA MET A 1 -5.53 -12.68 -5.07
C MET A 1 -6.39 -13.76 -4.38
N THR A 2 -7.30 -14.46 -5.06
CA THR A 2 -8.17 -15.48 -4.42
C THR A 2 -7.41 -16.66 -3.83
N SER A 3 -6.32 -17.13 -4.47
CA SER A 3 -5.50 -18.24 -3.98
C SER A 3 -4.78 -17.92 -2.66
N ALA A 4 -4.11 -16.77 -2.56
CA ALA A 4 -3.36 -16.37 -1.35
C ALA A 4 -4.28 -16.13 -0.14
N LEU A 5 -5.47 -15.57 -0.35
CA LEU A 5 -6.48 -15.41 0.69
C LEU A 5 -7.06 -16.76 1.15
N ALA A 6 -7.29 -17.69 0.21
CA ALA A 6 -7.73 -19.05 0.53
C ALA A 6 -6.67 -19.80 1.33
N GLU A 7 -5.40 -19.71 0.95
CA GLU A 7 -4.27 -20.31 1.66
C GLU A 7 -4.13 -19.73 3.07
N HIS A 8 -4.18 -18.41 3.24
CA HIS A 8 -4.15 -17.77 4.55
C HIS A 8 -5.33 -18.22 5.42
N ARG A 9 -6.54 -18.28 4.86
CA ARG A 9 -7.73 -18.75 5.58
C ARG A 9 -7.59 -20.21 6.02
N ALA A 10 -7.05 -21.08 5.16
CA ALA A 10 -6.77 -22.47 5.50
C ALA A 10 -5.72 -22.59 6.63
N LYS A 11 -4.65 -21.80 6.55
CA LYS A 11 -3.61 -21.74 7.60
C LYS A 11 -4.19 -21.25 8.93
N MET A 12 -5.03 -20.22 8.91
CA MET A 12 -5.71 -19.72 10.11
C MET A 12 -6.66 -20.74 10.70
N ALA A 13 -7.44 -21.44 9.88
CA ALA A 13 -8.32 -22.52 10.34
C ALA A 13 -7.54 -23.67 11.01
N ALA A 14 -6.38 -24.03 10.47
CA ALA A 14 -5.51 -25.04 11.08
C ALA A 14 -4.97 -24.58 12.45
N LEU A 15 -4.52 -23.33 12.57
CA LEU A 15 -4.04 -22.75 13.84
C LEU A 15 -5.18 -22.60 14.86
N ASP A 16 -6.38 -22.22 14.43
CA ASP A 16 -7.57 -22.16 15.28
C ASP A 16 -7.95 -23.55 15.82
N ALA A 17 -7.87 -24.59 14.98
CA ALA A 17 -8.10 -25.96 15.39
C ALA A 17 -7.05 -26.44 16.40
N GLU A 18 -5.78 -26.06 16.21
CA GLU A 18 -4.71 -26.37 17.15
C GLU A 18 -4.89 -25.69 18.51
N VAL A 19 -5.27 -24.40 18.51
CA VAL A 19 -5.63 -23.67 19.74
C VAL A 19 -6.81 -24.35 20.45
N ALA A 20 -7.85 -24.74 19.70
CA ALA A 20 -9.01 -25.44 20.27
C ALA A 20 -8.61 -26.77 20.91
N ARG A 21 -7.74 -27.55 20.24
CA ARG A 21 -7.21 -28.81 20.78
C ARG A 21 -6.43 -28.57 22.08
N LYS A 22 -5.49 -27.62 22.09
CA LYS A 22 -4.69 -27.29 23.29
C LYS A 22 -5.57 -26.77 24.44
N ARG A 23 -6.64 -26.05 24.12
CA ARG A 23 -7.61 -25.58 25.11
C ARG A 23 -8.36 -26.76 25.73
N ALA A 24 -8.81 -27.72 24.93
CA ALA A 24 -9.45 -28.94 25.43
C ALA A 24 -8.50 -29.76 26.32
N ASP A 25 -7.23 -29.91 25.93
CA ASP A 25 -6.21 -30.59 26.75
C ASP A 25 -6.04 -29.91 28.12
N ARG A 26 -5.98 -28.57 28.13
CA ARG A 26 -5.89 -27.76 29.35
C ARG A 26 -7.13 -27.91 30.22
N ASP A 27 -8.32 -27.87 29.62
CA ASP A 27 -9.60 -28.01 30.32
C ASP A 27 -9.72 -29.41 30.95
N GLY A 28 -9.27 -30.45 30.25
CA GLY A 28 -9.19 -31.81 30.80
C GLY A 28 -8.25 -31.92 32.00
N ALA A 29 -7.04 -31.36 31.89
CA ALA A 29 -6.08 -31.33 33.01
C ALA A 29 -6.63 -30.54 34.21
N ALA A 30 -7.34 -29.43 33.96
CA ALA A 30 -7.96 -28.62 35.00
C ALA A 30 -9.07 -29.40 35.73
N ALA A 31 -9.91 -30.12 34.99
CA ALA A 31 -10.97 -30.94 35.59
C ALA A 31 -10.42 -32.05 36.49
N SER A 32 -9.35 -32.74 36.07
CA SER A 32 -8.68 -33.75 36.91
C SER A 32 -8.07 -33.13 38.17
N LEU A 33 -7.46 -31.95 38.05
CA LEU A 33 -6.89 -31.24 39.20
C LEU A 33 -7.97 -30.83 40.21
N GLU A 34 -9.11 -30.34 39.74
CA GLU A 34 -10.24 -29.96 40.59
C GLU A 34 -10.82 -31.16 41.36
N GLN A 35 -10.91 -32.34 40.74
CA GLN A 35 -11.32 -33.56 41.47
C GLN A 35 -10.38 -33.90 42.63
N ILE A 36 -9.06 -33.79 42.43
CA ILE A 36 -8.07 -34.05 43.48
C ILE A 36 -8.16 -33.00 44.58
N ARG A 37 -8.32 -31.71 44.21
CA ARG A 37 -8.49 -30.62 45.18
C ARG A 37 -9.75 -30.79 46.03
N ALA A 38 -10.83 -31.30 45.45
CA ALA A 38 -12.06 -31.57 46.16
C ALA A 38 -11.94 -32.75 47.14
N SER A 39 -11.20 -33.81 46.79
CA SER A 39 -11.05 -35.01 47.64
C SER A 39 -9.98 -34.87 48.73
N LEU A 40 -8.93 -34.08 48.48
CA LEU A 40 -7.83 -33.85 49.42
C LEU A 40 -8.25 -33.42 50.84
N PRO A 41 -9.15 -32.44 51.06
CA PRO A 41 -9.56 -32.06 52.41
C PRO A 41 -10.31 -33.19 53.13
N LEU A 42 -11.05 -34.04 52.42
CA LEU A 42 -11.77 -35.17 53.00
C LEU A 42 -10.80 -36.25 53.50
N VAL A 43 -9.80 -36.60 52.67
CA VAL A 43 -8.77 -37.58 53.04
C VAL A 43 -7.86 -37.03 54.15
N THR A 44 -7.55 -35.73 54.12
CA THR A 44 -6.80 -35.07 55.20
C THR A 44 -7.56 -35.14 56.51
N LYS A 45 -8.84 -34.76 56.52
CA LYS A 45 -9.69 -34.86 57.71
C LYS A 45 -9.80 -36.31 58.22
N LYS A 46 -9.95 -37.29 57.33
CA LYS A 46 -9.97 -38.72 57.67
C LYS A 46 -8.67 -39.16 58.34
N ASN A 47 -7.51 -38.72 57.84
CA ASN A 47 -6.21 -38.97 58.45
C ASN A 47 -6.13 -38.38 59.86
N ASP A 48 -6.49 -37.10 60.01
CA ASP A 48 -6.37 -36.39 61.29
C ASP A 48 -7.28 -37.00 62.37
N MET A 49 -8.50 -37.41 62.00
CA MET A 49 -9.40 -38.15 62.89
C MET A 49 -8.81 -39.49 63.33
N ARG A 50 -8.19 -40.24 62.41
CA ARG A 50 -7.53 -41.51 62.75
C ARG A 50 -6.30 -41.31 63.63
N GLU A 51 -5.54 -40.24 63.40
CA GLU A 51 -4.38 -39.90 64.22
C GLU A 51 -4.78 -39.65 65.68
N GLU A 52 -5.90 -38.96 65.90
CA GLU A 52 -6.44 -38.75 67.25
C GLU A 52 -6.94 -40.06 67.89
N LEU A 53 -7.65 -40.89 67.14
CA LEU A 53 -8.16 -42.18 67.65
C LEU A 53 -7.03 -43.15 68.04
N VAL A 54 -5.91 -43.16 67.30
CA VAL A 54 -4.72 -43.95 67.66
C VAL A 54 -4.12 -43.45 68.98
N LYS A 55 -3.98 -42.13 69.18
CA LYS A 55 -3.46 -41.55 70.43
C LYS A 55 -4.28 -41.95 71.65
N THR A 56 -5.60 -42.03 71.48
CA THR A 56 -6.53 -42.48 72.53
C THR A 56 -6.64 -44.00 72.66
N GLY A 57 -5.94 -44.78 71.83
CA GLY A 57 -5.92 -46.25 71.86
C GLY A 57 -7.17 -46.92 71.29
N HIS A 58 -8.01 -46.20 70.54
CA HIS A 58 -9.29 -46.70 70.03
C HIS A 58 -9.21 -47.42 68.69
N ILE A 59 -8.09 -47.30 67.95
CA ILE A 59 -7.86 -48.02 66.69
C ILE A 59 -6.40 -48.48 66.56
N ALA A 60 -6.17 -49.49 65.71
CA ALA A 60 -4.82 -49.97 65.40
C ALA A 60 -4.03 -48.98 64.54
N GLU A 61 -2.72 -48.87 64.81
CA GLU A 61 -1.80 -47.99 64.08
C GLU A 61 -1.71 -48.33 62.57
N THR A 62 -1.93 -49.58 62.19
CA THR A 62 -1.97 -50.03 60.80
C THR A 62 -2.97 -49.24 59.95
N GLY A 63 -4.17 -48.97 60.50
CA GLY A 63 -5.19 -48.18 59.80
C GLY A 63 -4.81 -46.71 59.63
N LEU A 64 -4.03 -46.14 60.55
CA LEU A 64 -3.47 -44.79 60.40
C LEU A 64 -2.41 -44.77 59.29
N ILE A 65 -1.51 -45.76 59.26
CA ILE A 65 -0.47 -45.88 58.23
C ILE A 65 -1.09 -45.96 56.84
N GLU A 66 -2.13 -46.77 56.64
CA GLU A 66 -2.84 -46.89 55.36
C GLU A 66 -3.42 -45.54 54.89
N THR A 67 -4.07 -44.80 55.79
CA THR A 67 -4.69 -43.49 55.45
C THR A 67 -3.62 -42.41 55.21
N ARG A 68 -2.51 -42.49 55.94
CA ARG A 68 -1.36 -41.59 55.73
C ARG A 68 -0.70 -41.85 54.38
N LEU A 69 -0.57 -43.11 53.95
CA LEU A 69 -0.10 -43.47 52.60
C LEU A 69 -1.07 -42.98 51.51
N GLU A 70 -2.38 -43.13 51.71
CA GLU A 70 -3.43 -42.59 50.83
C GLU A 70 -3.26 -41.06 50.66
N LEU A 71 -3.10 -40.33 51.76
CA LEU A 71 -2.89 -38.88 51.76
C LEU A 71 -1.60 -38.46 51.04
N ILE A 72 -0.49 -39.17 51.27
CA ILE A 72 0.79 -38.90 50.60
C ILE A 72 0.67 -39.10 49.08
N ASN A 73 0.04 -40.20 48.66
CA ASN A 73 -0.19 -40.48 47.24
C ASN A 73 -1.07 -39.41 46.59
N LEU A 74 -2.13 -38.98 47.26
CA LEU A 74 -3.02 -37.94 46.76
C LEU A 74 -2.33 -36.57 46.66
N LYS A 75 -1.47 -36.21 47.62
CA LYS A 75 -0.63 -35.00 47.57
C LYS A 75 0.39 -35.06 46.42
N LYS A 76 0.99 -36.22 46.18
CA LYS A 76 1.88 -36.44 45.04
C LYS A 76 1.14 -36.27 43.71
N GLU A 77 -0.04 -36.85 43.60
CA GLU A 77 -0.89 -36.72 42.41
C GLU A 77 -1.32 -35.26 42.17
N LEU A 78 -1.67 -34.52 43.23
CA LEU A 78 -1.95 -33.08 43.15
C LEU A 78 -0.76 -32.32 42.52
N ALA A 79 0.47 -32.59 42.97
CA ALA A 79 1.66 -31.94 42.44
C ALA A 79 1.88 -32.27 40.95
N LEU A 80 1.70 -33.53 40.57
CA LEU A 80 1.81 -33.98 39.17
C LEU A 80 0.77 -33.30 38.27
N GLN A 81 -0.50 -33.29 38.68
CA GLN A 81 -1.57 -32.67 37.90
C GLN A 81 -1.44 -31.14 37.84
N THR A 82 -0.92 -30.52 38.90
CA THR A 82 -0.63 -29.08 38.89
C THR A 82 0.44 -28.75 37.84
N ASN A 83 1.52 -29.52 37.79
CA ASN A 83 2.56 -29.36 36.78
C ASN A 83 2.03 -29.60 35.37
N ARG A 84 1.21 -30.65 35.18
CA ARG A 84 0.58 -30.94 33.89
C ARG A 84 -0.34 -29.81 33.42
N LEU A 85 -1.11 -29.21 34.32
CA LEU A 85 -1.93 -28.04 33.98
C LEU A 85 -1.06 -26.83 33.60
N ALA A 86 0.05 -26.59 34.31
CA ALA A 86 0.99 -25.53 33.96
C ALA A 86 1.60 -25.73 32.56
N GLU A 87 2.01 -26.96 32.23
CA GLU A 87 2.51 -27.33 30.91
C GLU A 87 1.44 -27.15 29.82
N ALA A 88 0.20 -27.59 30.07
CA ALA A 88 -0.91 -27.40 29.14
C ALA A 88 -1.23 -25.92 28.90
N ASN A 89 -1.18 -25.08 29.94
CA ASN A 89 -1.32 -23.63 29.82
C ASN A 89 -0.20 -23.01 28.99
N ALA A 90 1.06 -23.41 29.22
CA ALA A 90 2.19 -22.94 28.42
C ALA A 90 2.03 -23.33 26.94
N GLY A 91 1.60 -24.57 26.67
CA GLY A 91 1.31 -25.04 25.32
C GLY A 91 0.17 -24.28 24.63
N LEU A 92 -0.91 -23.94 25.36
CA LEU A 92 -2.00 -23.13 24.83
C LEU A 92 -1.52 -21.70 24.51
N ASN A 93 -0.73 -21.09 25.40
CA ASN A 93 -0.17 -19.76 25.17
C ASN A 93 0.77 -19.76 23.95
N ALA A 94 1.61 -20.78 23.78
CA ALA A 94 2.46 -20.92 22.60
C ALA A 94 1.64 -21.00 21.30
N ALA A 95 0.55 -21.78 21.29
CA ALA A 95 -0.36 -21.87 20.14
C ALA A 95 -1.03 -20.51 19.83
N HIS A 96 -1.44 -19.76 20.86
CA HIS A 96 -1.96 -18.40 20.67
C HIS A 96 -0.92 -17.44 20.08
N GLN A 97 0.34 -17.51 20.54
CA GLN A 97 1.43 -16.69 20.00
C GLN A 97 1.73 -17.03 18.54
N GLN A 98 1.77 -18.32 18.18
CA GLN A 98 1.97 -18.75 16.81
C GLN A 98 0.85 -18.26 15.88
N ARG A 99 -0.40 -18.28 16.36
CA ARG A 99 -1.53 -17.70 15.65
C ARG A 99 -1.39 -16.18 15.46
N ALA A 100 -1.03 -15.45 16.51
CA ALA A 100 -0.84 -14.00 16.45
C ALA A 100 0.30 -13.62 15.49
N GLN A 101 1.42 -14.37 15.53
CA GLN A 101 2.54 -14.20 14.61
C GLN A 101 2.11 -14.41 13.15
N ALA A 102 1.34 -15.46 12.85
CA ALA A 102 0.86 -15.72 11.49
C ALA A 102 -0.01 -14.58 10.94
N VAL A 103 -0.83 -13.95 11.80
CA VAL A 103 -1.62 -12.76 11.43
C VAL A 103 -0.70 -11.57 11.17
N ALA A 104 0.24 -11.31 12.09
CA ALA A 104 1.18 -10.19 11.96
C ALA A 104 2.02 -10.31 10.66
N GLU A 105 2.57 -11.48 10.38
CA GLU A 105 3.34 -11.75 9.15
C GLU A 105 2.52 -11.52 7.89
N PHE A 106 1.26 -11.96 7.86
CA PHE A 106 0.37 -11.75 6.71
C PHE A 106 0.08 -10.26 6.50
N THR A 107 -0.23 -9.53 7.57
CA THR A 107 -0.49 -8.08 7.49
C THR A 107 0.74 -7.29 7.05
N ALA A 108 1.92 -7.63 7.56
CA ALA A 108 3.18 -6.99 7.19
C ALA A 108 3.51 -7.23 5.71
N ARG A 109 3.35 -8.47 5.23
CA ARG A 109 3.57 -8.82 3.82
C ARG A 109 2.64 -8.05 2.90
N ASN A 110 1.35 -8.04 3.18
CA ASN A 110 0.37 -7.33 2.35
C ASN A 110 0.61 -5.81 2.36
N SER A 111 1.03 -5.24 3.50
CA SER A 111 1.35 -3.81 3.59
C SER A 111 2.59 -3.47 2.75
N ALA A 112 3.61 -4.34 2.75
CA ALA A 112 4.80 -4.17 1.93
C ALA A 112 4.49 -4.27 0.43
N GLU A 113 3.70 -5.26 0.03
CA GLU A 113 3.24 -5.45 -1.36
C GLU A 113 2.41 -4.25 -1.82
N LEU A 114 1.46 -3.79 -1.00
CA LEU A 114 0.66 -2.61 -1.30
C LEU A 114 1.52 -1.35 -1.47
N ALA A 115 2.52 -1.16 -0.60
CA ALA A 115 3.43 -0.02 -0.70
C ALA A 115 4.30 -0.08 -1.97
N GLU A 116 4.73 -1.28 -2.39
CA GLU A 116 5.48 -1.47 -3.63
C GLU A 116 4.61 -1.17 -4.86
N GLU A 117 3.43 -1.75 -4.94
CA GLU A 117 2.50 -1.52 -6.06
C GLU A 117 2.05 -0.05 -6.13
N SER A 118 1.87 0.60 -4.99
CA SER A 118 1.58 2.05 -4.94
C SER A 118 2.72 2.89 -5.52
N ARG A 119 3.99 2.53 -5.25
CA ARG A 119 5.15 3.21 -5.85
C ARG A 119 5.24 2.98 -7.35
N LYS A 120 4.94 1.77 -7.83
CA LYS A 120 4.88 1.45 -9.26
C LYS A 120 3.79 2.25 -9.95
N ALA A 121 2.60 2.32 -9.36
CA ALA A 121 1.49 3.12 -9.88
C ALA A 121 1.85 4.60 -9.98
N ALA A 122 2.44 5.19 -8.94
CA ALA A 122 2.87 6.59 -8.95
C ALA A 122 3.94 6.86 -10.03
N THR A 123 4.89 5.93 -10.21
CA THR A 123 5.89 6.04 -11.28
C THR A 123 5.25 5.99 -12.66
N ALA A 124 4.35 5.04 -12.88
CA ALA A 124 3.63 4.89 -14.15
C ALA A 124 2.76 6.12 -14.48
N GLU A 125 2.15 6.74 -13.46
CA GLU A 125 1.39 7.97 -13.62
C GLU A 125 2.27 9.14 -14.08
N LEU A 126 3.46 9.30 -13.48
CA LEU A 126 4.42 10.31 -13.91
C LEU A 126 4.93 10.07 -15.33
N GLU A 127 5.16 8.81 -15.71
CA GLU A 127 5.52 8.44 -17.08
C GLU A 127 4.40 8.77 -18.06
N LEU A 128 3.14 8.51 -17.69
CA LEU A 128 1.97 8.85 -18.50
C LEU A 128 1.86 10.37 -18.71
N VAL A 129 2.07 11.18 -17.67
CA VAL A 129 2.07 12.65 -17.78
C VAL A 129 3.16 13.11 -18.77
N LYS A 130 4.39 12.60 -18.63
CA LYS A 130 5.50 12.93 -19.54
C LYS A 130 5.20 12.52 -20.98
N ALA A 131 4.67 11.32 -21.18
CA ALA A 131 4.31 10.80 -22.50
C ALA A 131 3.20 11.65 -23.14
N THR A 132 2.20 12.06 -22.35
CA THR A 132 1.10 12.91 -22.82
C THR A 132 1.60 14.30 -23.21
N GLN A 133 2.41 14.95 -22.37
CA GLN A 133 3.04 16.23 -22.72
C GLN A 133 3.89 16.13 -23.99
N ARG A 134 4.69 15.07 -24.13
CA ARG A 134 5.49 14.84 -25.34
C ARG A 134 4.62 14.68 -26.58
N ARG A 135 3.50 13.97 -26.47
CA ARG A 135 2.52 13.82 -27.56
C ARG A 135 1.88 15.16 -27.91
N ASP A 136 1.49 15.96 -26.93
CA ASP A 136 0.86 17.27 -27.19
C ASP A 136 1.84 18.23 -27.89
N LEU A 137 3.12 18.18 -27.53
CA LEU A 137 4.19 18.93 -28.21
C LEU A 137 4.48 18.46 -29.65
N GLN A 138 4.01 17.28 -30.07
CA GLN A 138 4.08 16.87 -31.48
C GLN A 138 3.06 17.58 -32.36
N ILE A 139 2.04 18.22 -31.77
CA ILE A 139 1.04 19.00 -32.48
C ILE A 139 1.42 20.48 -32.39
N LEU A 140 1.98 21.01 -33.46
CA LEU A 140 2.24 22.45 -33.57
C LEU A 140 0.93 23.19 -33.86
N ARG A 141 0.53 24.09 -32.97
CA ARG A 141 -0.62 24.98 -33.13
C ARG A 141 -0.13 26.42 -33.34
N ALA A 142 -0.85 27.20 -34.13
CA ALA A 142 -0.57 28.62 -34.27
C ALA A 142 -0.77 29.32 -32.92
N PRO A 143 0.23 30.09 -32.41
CA PRO A 143 0.10 30.80 -31.15
C PRO A 143 -0.72 32.09 -31.26
N ILE A 144 -0.93 32.58 -32.49
CA ILE A 144 -1.66 33.80 -32.83
C ILE A 144 -2.50 33.57 -34.08
N ASP A 145 -3.58 34.33 -34.21
CA ASP A 145 -4.36 34.40 -35.45
C ASP A 145 -3.54 35.15 -36.51
N GLY A 146 -3.51 34.61 -37.73
CA GLY A 146 -2.66 35.15 -38.78
C GLY A 146 -2.59 34.25 -40.01
N VAL A 147 -1.88 34.74 -41.02
CA VAL A 147 -1.61 34.00 -42.26
C VAL A 147 -0.28 33.28 -42.15
N VAL A 148 -0.26 32.00 -42.50
CA VAL A 148 0.97 31.20 -42.54
C VAL A 148 1.78 31.58 -43.79
N GLN A 149 3.03 31.99 -43.59
CA GLN A 149 4.03 32.27 -44.62
C GLN A 149 5.28 31.42 -44.42
N GLN A 150 6.08 31.24 -45.49
CA GLN A 150 7.37 30.54 -45.48
C GLN A 150 7.32 29.16 -44.79
N LEU A 151 6.47 28.26 -45.31
CA LEU A 151 6.44 26.86 -44.87
C LEU A 151 7.73 26.15 -45.30
N ALA A 152 8.63 25.90 -44.37
CA ALA A 152 9.95 25.32 -44.62
C ALA A 152 9.91 23.79 -44.79
N VAL A 153 8.84 23.12 -44.36
CA VAL A 153 8.69 21.66 -44.38
C VAL A 153 7.41 21.29 -45.11
N THR A 154 7.55 20.62 -46.25
CA THR A 154 6.43 20.26 -47.14
C THR A 154 6.25 18.76 -47.34
N THR A 155 7.06 17.93 -46.67
CA THR A 155 7.09 16.47 -46.85
C THR A 155 6.46 15.73 -45.66
N VAL A 156 5.54 14.81 -45.94
CA VAL A 156 4.98 13.90 -44.93
C VAL A 156 6.03 12.84 -44.58
N GLY A 157 6.40 12.75 -43.29
CA GLY A 157 7.42 11.81 -42.81
C GLY A 157 8.86 12.36 -42.79
N GLY A 158 9.07 13.62 -43.14
CA GLY A 158 10.36 14.30 -42.97
C GLY A 158 10.70 14.51 -41.49
N VAL A 159 11.99 14.40 -41.14
CA VAL A 159 12.47 14.64 -39.77
C VAL A 159 12.89 16.10 -39.63
N VAL A 160 12.44 16.76 -38.56
CA VAL A 160 12.79 18.15 -38.21
C VAL A 160 13.57 18.19 -36.91
N THR A 161 14.50 19.14 -36.80
CA THR A 161 15.31 19.34 -35.58
C THR A 161 14.73 20.47 -34.72
N GLN A 162 15.05 20.51 -33.42
CA GLN A 162 14.47 21.47 -32.47
C GLN A 162 14.65 22.96 -32.85
N ALA A 163 15.70 23.30 -33.58
CA ALA A 163 16.01 24.69 -33.96
C ALA A 163 15.57 25.05 -35.39
N GLN A 164 14.96 24.11 -36.12
CA GLN A 164 14.55 24.36 -37.50
C GLN A 164 13.20 25.08 -37.52
N PRO A 165 13.11 26.30 -38.07
CA PRO A 165 11.82 26.97 -38.25
C PRO A 165 10.95 26.16 -39.20
N VAL A 166 9.70 25.91 -38.82
CA VAL A 166 8.75 25.12 -39.63
C VAL A 166 7.88 26.03 -40.49
N ALA A 167 7.36 27.11 -39.92
CA ALA A 167 6.54 28.11 -40.59
C ALA A 167 6.59 29.45 -39.85
N ILE A 168 6.25 30.53 -40.52
CA ILE A 168 6.09 31.88 -39.94
C ILE A 168 4.60 32.23 -39.97
N VAL A 169 4.05 32.77 -38.88
CA VAL A 169 2.67 33.27 -38.83
C VAL A 169 2.71 34.79 -38.78
N VAL A 170 2.06 35.46 -39.74
CA VAL A 170 1.97 36.91 -39.82
C VAL A 170 0.59 37.36 -39.31
N PRO A 171 0.50 38.16 -38.23
CA PRO A 171 -0.78 38.62 -37.71
C PRO A 171 -1.53 39.54 -38.68
N GLU A 172 -2.85 39.40 -38.74
CA GLU A 172 -3.70 40.16 -39.68
C GLU A 172 -3.81 41.66 -39.33
N ASN A 173 -3.61 42.04 -38.07
CA ASN A 173 -3.82 43.41 -37.57
C ASN A 173 -2.52 44.22 -37.36
N THR A 174 -1.49 43.94 -38.14
CA THR A 174 -0.20 44.66 -38.01
C THR A 174 -0.16 45.85 -38.96
N ALA A 175 0.34 47.00 -38.49
CA ALA A 175 0.55 48.16 -39.37
C ALA A 175 1.52 47.77 -40.50
N LEU A 176 1.07 47.92 -41.74
CA LEU A 176 1.89 47.66 -42.91
C LEU A 176 2.90 48.80 -43.07
N GLU A 177 4.17 48.50 -42.83
CA GLU A 177 5.27 49.41 -43.11
C GLU A 177 5.83 49.10 -44.50
N VAL A 178 6.07 50.16 -45.28
CA VAL A 178 6.64 50.06 -46.63
C VAL A 178 8.02 50.68 -46.58
N ASP A 179 9.05 49.85 -46.75
CA ASP A 179 10.42 50.33 -46.96
C ASP A 179 10.65 50.54 -48.46
N ALA A 180 10.91 51.78 -48.85
CA ALA A 180 11.08 52.19 -50.24
C ALA A 180 12.45 52.84 -50.43
N GLN A 181 13.23 52.29 -51.36
CA GLN A 181 14.53 52.84 -51.70
C GLN A 181 14.39 53.95 -52.74
N VAL A 182 14.87 55.15 -52.40
CA VAL A 182 14.89 56.30 -53.29
C VAL A 182 16.28 56.46 -53.89
N GLN A 183 16.36 56.77 -55.19
CA GLN A 183 17.64 57.04 -55.83
C GLN A 183 18.28 58.29 -55.22
N ASN A 184 19.60 58.28 -55.02
CA ASN A 184 20.31 59.38 -54.36
C ASN A 184 20.11 60.75 -55.03
N LYS A 185 19.87 60.78 -56.36
CA LYS A 185 19.56 62.01 -57.09
C LYS A 185 18.19 62.61 -56.74
N ASP A 186 17.26 61.80 -56.25
CA ASP A 186 15.86 62.17 -56.01
C ASP A 186 15.58 62.45 -54.53
N ILE A 187 16.55 62.16 -53.63
CA ILE A 187 16.40 62.37 -52.18
C ILE A 187 16.12 63.84 -51.81
N GLY A 188 16.61 64.79 -52.62
CA GLY A 188 16.39 66.23 -52.42
C GLY A 188 14.92 66.64 -52.54
N TYR A 189 14.06 65.80 -53.13
CA TYR A 189 12.63 66.06 -53.31
C TYR A 189 11.75 65.38 -52.26
N VAL A 190 12.31 64.47 -51.45
CA VAL A 190 11.57 63.69 -50.44
C VAL A 190 11.67 64.36 -49.07
N LYS A 191 10.53 64.58 -48.41
CA LYS A 191 10.45 65.19 -47.07
C LYS A 191 9.47 64.45 -46.17
N PRO A 192 9.71 64.39 -44.84
CA PRO A 192 8.75 63.84 -43.90
C PRO A 192 7.38 64.55 -44.00
N GLY A 193 6.29 63.77 -43.94
CA GLY A 193 4.91 64.26 -43.99
C GLY A 193 4.33 64.47 -45.40
N GLN A 194 5.08 64.16 -46.46
CA GLN A 194 4.53 64.13 -47.82
C GLN A 194 3.53 62.98 -47.99
N ARG A 195 2.45 63.23 -48.74
CA ARG A 195 1.48 62.19 -49.11
C ARG A 195 2.16 61.14 -49.99
N VAL A 196 2.06 59.88 -49.60
CA VAL A 196 2.58 58.73 -50.35
C VAL A 196 1.39 57.93 -50.87
N ILE A 197 1.53 57.37 -52.08
CA ILE A 197 0.55 56.44 -52.65
C ILE A 197 1.30 55.16 -52.98
N THR A 198 0.96 54.06 -52.30
CA THR A 198 1.59 52.76 -52.53
C THR A 198 0.74 51.91 -53.46
N LYS A 199 1.34 51.41 -54.55
CA LYS A 199 0.71 50.48 -55.50
C LYS A 199 1.42 49.13 -55.44
N VAL A 200 0.69 48.07 -55.11
CA VAL A 200 1.24 46.71 -55.00
C VAL A 200 0.97 45.96 -56.30
N GLU A 201 2.02 45.53 -57.00
CA GLU A 201 1.94 44.99 -58.37
C GLU A 201 1.30 43.60 -58.45
N THR A 202 1.26 42.84 -57.35
CA THR A 202 0.72 41.46 -57.31
C THR A 202 -0.81 41.37 -57.28
N PHE A 203 -1.52 42.49 -57.12
CA PHE A 203 -2.99 42.56 -57.15
C PHE A 203 -3.44 43.68 -58.07
N ASP A 204 -4.49 43.45 -58.87
CA ASP A 204 -5.05 44.49 -59.76
C ASP A 204 -5.58 45.66 -58.91
N PHE A 205 -4.81 46.77 -58.85
CA PHE A 205 -5.13 47.93 -58.01
C PHE A 205 -6.47 48.58 -58.38
N THR A 206 -6.94 48.37 -59.62
CA THR A 206 -8.25 48.85 -60.09
C THR A 206 -9.40 48.14 -59.38
N ARG A 207 -9.15 46.93 -58.88
CA ARG A 207 -10.14 46.08 -58.19
C ARG A 207 -9.98 46.05 -56.68
N PHE A 208 -8.75 46.17 -56.17
CA PHE A 208 -8.44 46.03 -54.74
C PHE A 208 -8.06 47.35 -54.03
N GLY A 209 -7.89 48.45 -54.78
CA GLY A 209 -7.56 49.77 -54.22
C GLY A 209 -6.06 50.00 -53.99
N TYR A 210 -5.73 51.14 -53.38
CA TYR A 210 -4.37 51.54 -53.00
C TYR A 210 -4.32 51.78 -51.49
N ILE A 211 -3.13 51.64 -50.89
CA ILE A 211 -2.90 51.91 -49.47
C ILE A 211 -2.34 53.34 -49.37
N GLU A 212 -2.93 54.15 -48.49
CA GLU A 212 -2.55 55.55 -48.20
C GLU A 212 -2.08 55.71 -46.76
#